data_AF-A0A378B4N1-F1
#
_entry.id   AF-A0A378B4N1-F1
#
_cell.length_a   1.000
_cell.length_b   1.000
_cell.length_c   1.000
_cell.angle_alpha   90.00
_cell.angle_beta   90.00
_cell.angle_gamma   90.00
#
_symmetry.space_group_name_H-M   'P 1'
#
loop_
_entity.id
_entity.type
_entity.pdbx_description
1 polymer ?
#
loop_
_entity_poly.entity_id
_entity_poly.type
_entity_poly.pdbx_seq_one_letter_code
_entity_poly.pdbx_strand_id
1 'polypeptide(L)'
;MNGTRAALEVMIPRDRGVIIQAGSALAWRSIPLQSAYCGAKAAIRGFTDAVRTELMHEKSHIQLTMVQLPGMNTAQFGWARNKMDQAMQPVPPVYQPEVAAEAIYSVIQRPVNELWVGKSTIQSILGQVFFPRLLDRLMVKKAWEGTVYRSAKVVRPTGRPVHAGARQSSGPRPFNDGARRKAVTISADLPGKVAAGVGVAVATMALRALFRRSGKRR
;
A
#
# COMPACT_ATOMS: atom_id res chain seq x y z
N MET A 1 -6.73 12.33 7.75
CA MET A 1 -6.91 13.79 7.56
C MET A 1 -6.82 14.51 8.90
N ASN A 2 -7.79 14.38 9.82
CA ASN A 2 -7.74 15.06 11.12
C ASN A 2 -6.50 14.72 11.95
N GLY A 3 -6.07 13.46 11.97
CA GLY A 3 -4.82 13.06 12.64
C GLY A 3 -3.57 13.71 12.04
N THR A 4 -3.54 13.95 10.72
CA THR A 4 -2.46 14.70 10.08
C THR A 4 -2.46 16.15 10.52
N ARG A 5 -3.63 16.80 10.57
CA ARG A 5 -3.76 18.20 11.03
C ARG A 5 -3.26 18.35 12.46
N ALA A 6 -3.76 17.51 13.36
CA ALA A 6 -3.33 17.50 14.76
C ALA A 6 -1.82 17.21 14.92
N ALA A 7 -1.25 16.32 14.11
CA ALA A 7 0.19 16.09 14.12
C ALA A 7 0.98 17.31 13.63
N LEU A 8 0.51 17.98 12.58
CA LEU A 8 1.15 19.17 12.02
C LEU A 8 1.15 20.35 13.01
N GLU A 9 0.07 20.55 13.76
CA GLU A 9 -0.02 21.60 14.80
C GLU A 9 1.16 21.55 15.79
N VAL A 10 1.61 20.35 16.14
CA VAL A 10 2.74 20.16 17.06
C VAL A 10 4.08 19.95 16.37
N MET A 11 4.12 19.61 15.08
CA MET A 11 5.35 19.35 14.32
C MET A 11 5.89 20.59 13.61
N ILE A 12 5.02 21.48 13.12
CA ILE A 12 5.41 22.70 12.41
C ILE A 12 6.28 23.62 13.28
N PRO A 13 5.93 23.93 14.56
CA PRO A 13 6.74 24.83 15.38
C PRO A 13 8.17 24.35 15.64
N ARG A 14 8.41 23.04 15.58
CA ARG A 14 9.74 22.41 15.77
C ARG A 14 10.39 21.99 14.46
N ASP A 15 9.71 22.22 13.34
CA ASP A 15 10.06 21.83 11.98
C ASP A 15 10.69 20.43 11.88
N ARG A 16 10.08 19.45 12.56
CA ARG A 16 10.56 18.06 12.50
C ARG A 16 9.50 17.05 12.87
N GLY A 17 9.49 15.94 12.16
CA GLY A 17 8.64 14.80 12.45
C GLY A 17 8.43 13.90 11.24
N VAL A 18 7.84 12.74 11.47
CA VAL A 18 7.44 11.80 10.42
C VAL A 18 5.97 11.45 10.65
N ILE A 19 5.13 11.71 9.65
CA ILE A 19 3.72 11.31 9.65
C ILE A 19 3.59 10.08 8.75
N ILE A 20 3.18 8.94 9.33
CA ILE A 20 3.06 7.67 8.62
C ILE A 20 1.58 7.36 8.38
N GLN A 21 1.18 7.28 7.12
CA GLN A 21 -0.16 6.88 6.69
C GLN A 21 -0.20 5.37 6.44
N ALA A 22 -1.09 4.67 7.13
CA ALA A 22 -1.41 3.28 6.86
C ALA A 22 -2.23 3.17 5.55
N GLY A 23 -1.53 3.01 4.45
CA GLY A 23 -2.07 2.84 3.11
C GLY A 23 -2.55 1.42 2.82
N SER A 24 -2.94 1.21 1.57
CA SER A 24 -3.30 -0.09 1.02
C SER A 24 -3.02 -0.11 -0.48
N ALA A 25 -2.59 -1.26 -1.03
CA ALA A 25 -2.52 -1.47 -2.48
C ALA A 25 -3.83 -1.08 -3.21
N LEU A 26 -4.96 -1.13 -2.49
CA LEU A 26 -6.29 -0.76 -2.99
C LEU A 26 -6.48 0.74 -3.21
N ALA A 27 -5.55 1.59 -2.78
CA ALA A 27 -5.47 2.99 -3.18
C ALA A 27 -5.06 3.16 -4.66
N TRP A 28 -4.40 2.14 -5.22
CA TRP A 28 -3.98 2.12 -6.62
C TRP A 28 -4.90 1.22 -7.45
N ARG A 29 -5.11 -0.02 -7.01
CA ARG A 29 -5.97 -1.00 -7.71
C ARG A 29 -7.19 -1.35 -6.89
N SER A 30 -8.35 -0.81 -7.27
CA SER A 30 -9.63 -1.15 -6.64
C SER A 30 -10.01 -2.62 -6.85
N ILE A 31 -10.69 -3.19 -5.85
CA ILE A 31 -11.29 -4.54 -5.92
C ILE A 31 -12.83 -4.44 -5.82
N PRO A 32 -13.57 -5.42 -6.37
CA PRO A 32 -15.02 -5.47 -6.20
C PRO A 32 -15.42 -5.59 -4.71
N LEU A 33 -16.69 -5.28 -4.41
CA LEU A 33 -17.29 -5.37 -3.07
C LEU A 33 -16.69 -4.43 -2.00
N GLN A 34 -15.71 -3.60 -2.36
CA GLN A 34 -15.04 -2.66 -1.46
C GLN A 34 -14.90 -1.26 -2.05
N SER A 35 -15.83 -0.81 -2.90
CA SER A 35 -15.76 0.48 -3.59
C SER A 35 -15.58 1.66 -2.63
N ALA A 36 -16.35 1.71 -1.54
CA ALA A 36 -16.24 2.75 -0.51
C ALA A 36 -14.86 2.76 0.17
N TYR A 37 -14.32 1.58 0.48
CA TYR A 37 -12.99 1.45 1.09
C TYR A 37 -11.88 1.85 0.11
N CYS A 38 -11.95 1.40 -1.14
CA CYS A 38 -10.98 1.76 -2.18
C CYS A 38 -11.00 3.27 -2.44
N GLY A 39 -12.19 3.87 -2.55
CA GLY A 39 -12.36 5.32 -2.69
C GLY A 39 -11.75 6.09 -1.53
N ALA A 40 -11.99 5.67 -0.28
CA ALA A 40 -11.38 6.30 0.89
C ALA A 40 -9.85 6.18 0.90
N LYS A 41 -9.30 5.02 0.51
CA LYS A 41 -7.85 4.82 0.43
C LYS A 41 -7.19 5.64 -0.68
N ALA A 42 -7.85 5.79 -1.83
CA ALA A 42 -7.41 6.68 -2.89
C ALA A 42 -7.44 8.16 -2.43
N ALA A 43 -8.49 8.58 -1.71
CA ALA A 43 -8.58 9.93 -1.16
C ALA A 43 -7.46 10.24 -0.15
N ILE A 44 -7.11 9.29 0.72
CA ILE A 44 -5.98 9.45 1.65
C ILE A 44 -4.67 9.62 0.88
N ARG A 45 -4.45 8.88 -0.21
CA ARG A 45 -3.27 9.02 -1.06
C ARG A 45 -3.19 10.42 -1.66
N GLY A 46 -4.26 10.86 -2.33
CA GLY A 46 -4.31 12.21 -2.92
C GLY A 46 -4.11 13.33 -1.88
N PHE A 47 -4.76 13.22 -0.73
CA PHE A 47 -4.54 14.14 0.39
C PHE A 47 -3.09 14.18 0.87
N THR A 48 -2.45 13.01 1.01
CA THR A 48 -1.05 12.91 1.46
C THR A 48 -0.10 13.52 0.45
N ASP A 49 -0.37 13.33 -0.84
CA ASP A 49 0.44 13.90 -1.91
C ASP A 49 0.35 15.43 -1.95
N ALA A 50 -0.86 15.99 -1.79
CA ALA A 50 -1.07 17.44 -1.71
C ALA A 50 -0.34 18.07 -0.51
N VAL A 51 -0.54 17.52 0.70
CA VAL A 51 0.14 18.02 1.91
C VAL A 51 1.65 17.93 1.80
N ARG A 52 2.19 16.87 1.16
CA ARG A 52 3.63 16.76 0.92
C ARG A 52 4.14 17.94 0.08
N THR A 53 3.44 18.28 -1.01
CA THR A 53 3.86 19.40 -1.87
C THR A 53 3.73 20.75 -1.18
N GLU A 54 2.73 20.94 -0.33
CA GLU A 54 2.62 22.14 0.52
C GLU A 54 3.83 22.27 1.45
N LEU A 55 4.21 21.19 2.15
CA LEU A 55 5.37 21.21 3.04
C LEU A 55 6.70 21.42 2.30
N MET A 56 6.82 20.91 1.07
CA MET A 56 7.96 21.20 0.21
C MET A 56 8.03 22.68 -0.20
N HIS A 57 6.88 23.29 -0.50
CA HIS A 57 6.80 24.72 -0.81
C HIS A 57 7.26 25.56 0.38
N GLU A 58 6.82 25.20 1.58
CA GLU A 58 7.22 25.82 2.86
C GLU A 58 8.65 25.45 3.31
N LYS A 59 9.36 24.61 2.55
CA LYS A 59 10.71 24.10 2.88
C LYS A 59 10.78 23.42 4.27
N SER A 60 9.69 22.82 4.72
CA SER A 60 9.64 22.11 6.00
C SER A 60 10.43 20.81 5.97
N HIS A 61 11.04 20.45 7.11
CA HIS A 61 11.73 19.17 7.31
C HIS A 61 10.81 18.05 7.82
N ILE A 62 9.48 18.29 7.88
CA ILE A 62 8.49 17.27 8.21
C ILE A 62 8.33 16.29 7.04
N GLN A 63 8.43 14.99 7.34
CA GLN A 63 8.35 13.95 6.32
C GLN A 63 6.99 13.24 6.35
N LEU A 64 6.43 12.94 5.18
CA LEU A 64 5.20 12.17 5.03
C LEU A 64 5.48 10.87 4.29
N THR A 65 5.18 9.75 4.94
CA THR A 65 5.31 8.42 4.34
C THR A 65 3.96 7.73 4.28
N MET A 66 3.63 7.15 3.12
CA MET A 66 2.51 6.22 2.99
C MET A 66 3.02 4.78 2.89
N VAL A 67 2.56 3.90 3.77
CA VAL A 67 2.92 2.47 3.73
C VAL A 67 1.76 1.69 3.12
N GLN A 68 1.92 1.21 1.89
CA GLN A 68 0.90 0.42 1.21
C GLN A 68 0.94 -1.02 1.71
N LEU A 69 0.02 -1.34 2.62
CA LEU A 69 -0.07 -2.66 3.23
C LEU A 69 -0.88 -3.64 2.34
N PRO A 70 -0.46 -4.92 2.24
CA PRO A 70 -1.20 -6.00 1.60
C PRO A 70 -2.34 -6.50 2.50
N GLY A 71 -3.04 -7.55 2.08
CA GLY A 71 -3.99 -8.27 2.93
C GLY A 71 -3.30 -8.78 4.21
N MET A 72 -3.77 -8.32 5.37
CA MET A 72 -3.20 -8.67 6.67
C MET A 72 -4.12 -9.62 7.45
N ASN A 73 -3.52 -10.55 8.18
CA ASN A 73 -4.19 -11.40 9.15
C ASN A 73 -4.45 -10.60 10.44
N THR A 74 -5.44 -9.70 10.39
CA THR A 74 -5.91 -8.94 11.54
C THR A 74 -7.34 -9.32 11.90
N ALA A 75 -7.83 -8.79 13.02
CA ALA A 75 -9.23 -8.95 13.41
C ALA A 75 -10.22 -8.24 12.46
N GLN A 76 -9.75 -7.44 11.49
CA GLN A 76 -10.57 -6.59 10.62
C GLN A 76 -11.78 -7.32 10.04
N PHE A 77 -11.59 -8.46 9.39
CA PHE A 77 -12.67 -9.18 8.70
C PHE A 77 -13.66 -9.85 9.67
N GLY A 78 -13.25 -10.09 10.92
CA GLY A 78 -14.13 -10.59 11.97
C GLY A 78 -14.91 -9.48 12.71
N TRP A 79 -14.55 -8.21 12.51
CA TRP A 79 -15.19 -7.04 13.14
C TRP A 79 -15.94 -6.16 12.15
N ALA A 80 -15.48 -6.11 10.89
CA ALA A 80 -16.06 -5.28 9.85
C ALA A 80 -17.52 -5.65 9.63
N ARG A 81 -18.37 -4.62 9.53
CA ARG A 81 -19.78 -4.81 9.19
C ARG A 81 -19.88 -5.44 7.80
N ASN A 82 -20.37 -6.66 7.74
CA ASN A 82 -20.63 -7.38 6.51
C ASN A 82 -22.14 -7.49 6.27
N LYS A 83 -22.62 -6.99 5.13
CA LYS A 83 -24.04 -7.05 4.73
C LYS A 83 -24.34 -8.21 3.76
N MET A 84 -23.34 -9.00 3.39
CA MET A 84 -23.48 -10.19 2.54
C MET A 84 -23.74 -11.44 3.41
N ASP A 85 -24.25 -12.50 2.77
CA ASP A 85 -24.53 -13.79 3.44
C ASP A 85 -23.25 -14.60 3.72
N GLN A 86 -22.20 -14.34 2.96
CA GLN A 86 -20.92 -15.02 3.05
C GLN A 86 -19.90 -14.19 3.84
N ALA A 87 -19.00 -14.84 4.57
CA ALA A 87 -17.92 -14.15 5.29
C ALA A 87 -16.94 -13.48 4.30
N MET A 88 -16.34 -12.36 4.69
CA MET A 88 -15.28 -11.71 3.92
C MET A 88 -13.90 -12.17 4.42
N GLN A 89 -12.91 -12.16 3.53
CA GLN A 89 -11.51 -12.44 3.87
C GLN A 89 -10.55 -11.45 3.19
N PRO A 90 -9.32 -11.29 3.69
CA PRO A 90 -8.28 -10.58 2.95
C PRO A 90 -7.96 -11.33 1.66
N VAL A 91 -7.80 -10.59 0.55
CA VAL A 91 -7.39 -11.19 -0.73
C VAL A 91 -6.00 -11.82 -0.58
N PRO A 92 -5.83 -13.12 -0.89
CA PRO A 92 -4.54 -13.78 -0.79
C PRO A 92 -3.47 -13.17 -1.71
N PRO A 93 -2.17 -13.26 -1.36
CA PRO A 93 -1.62 -13.84 -0.14
C PRO A 93 -1.84 -12.95 1.10
N VAL A 94 -2.17 -13.59 2.21
CA VAL A 94 -2.33 -12.92 3.52
C VAL A 94 -0.97 -12.85 4.22
N TYR A 95 -0.69 -11.74 4.91
CA TYR A 95 0.54 -11.53 5.68
C TYR A 95 0.22 -11.39 7.18
N GLN A 96 1.16 -11.79 8.03
CA GLN A 96 1.05 -11.60 9.46
C GLN A 96 1.25 -10.11 9.83
N PRO A 97 0.58 -9.59 10.88
CA PRO A 97 0.64 -8.18 11.26
C PRO A 97 2.04 -7.72 11.66
N GLU A 98 2.92 -8.62 12.10
CA GLU A 98 4.32 -8.34 12.39
C GLU A 98 5.05 -7.79 11.15
N VAL A 99 4.66 -8.23 9.94
CA VAL A 99 5.17 -7.65 8.68
C VAL A 99 4.82 -6.17 8.54
N ALA A 100 3.63 -5.77 8.96
CA ALA A 100 3.22 -4.37 8.95
C ALA A 100 4.04 -3.57 9.97
N ALA A 101 4.23 -4.12 11.17
CA ALA A 101 5.02 -3.50 12.23
C ALA A 101 6.48 -3.29 11.79
N GLU A 102 7.11 -4.31 11.21
CA GLU A 102 8.48 -4.23 10.68
C GLU A 102 8.60 -3.17 9.56
N ALA A 103 7.63 -3.13 8.64
CA ALA A 103 7.62 -2.14 7.57
C ALA A 103 7.47 -0.71 8.10
N ILE A 104 6.53 -0.48 9.03
CA ILE A 104 6.35 0.83 9.68
C ILE A 104 7.61 1.22 10.46
N TYR A 105 8.23 0.28 11.18
CA TYR A 105 9.46 0.52 11.91
C TYR A 105 10.62 0.91 10.98
N SER A 106 10.75 0.26 9.82
CA SER A 106 11.77 0.62 8.83
C SER A 106 11.63 2.06 8.33
N VAL A 107 10.41 2.55 8.19
CA VAL A 107 10.10 3.92 7.75
C VAL A 107 10.44 4.96 8.82
N ILE A 108 10.30 4.61 10.09
CA ILE A 108 10.72 5.50 11.19
C ILE A 108 12.23 5.75 11.10
N GLN A 109 13.01 4.72 10.77
CA GLN A 109 14.47 4.81 10.67
C GLN A 109 14.94 5.48 9.38
N ARG A 110 14.26 5.22 8.26
CA ARG A 110 14.58 5.76 6.95
C ARG A 110 13.28 6.10 6.22
N PRO A 111 12.78 7.33 6.39
CA PRO A 111 11.52 7.71 5.78
C PRO A 111 11.65 7.74 4.26
N VAL A 112 10.59 7.29 3.59
CA VAL A 112 10.43 7.36 2.14
C VAL A 112 9.06 7.95 1.83
N ASN A 113 8.83 8.48 0.63
CA ASN A 113 7.52 9.05 0.31
C ASN A 113 6.41 7.99 0.34
N GLU A 114 6.70 6.80 -0.18
CA GLU A 114 5.77 5.69 -0.24
C GLU A 114 6.52 4.34 -0.23
N LEU A 115 6.08 3.43 0.65
CA LEU A 115 6.65 2.08 0.81
C LEU A 115 5.61 1.03 0.40
N TRP A 116 5.94 0.16 -0.55
CA TRP A 116 5.08 -0.94 -0.99
C TRP A 116 5.49 -2.23 -0.28
N VAL A 117 4.56 -2.83 0.46
CA VAL A 117 4.83 -4.02 1.28
C VAL A 117 4.22 -5.25 0.62
N GLY A 118 5.02 -6.29 0.41
CA GLY A 118 4.57 -7.57 -0.15
C GLY A 118 4.52 -7.57 -1.69
N LYS A 119 4.84 -8.74 -2.27
CA LYS A 119 4.87 -8.92 -3.73
C LYS A 119 3.51 -8.65 -4.38
N SER A 120 2.41 -8.98 -3.69
CA SER A 120 1.05 -8.75 -4.18
C SER A 120 0.73 -7.28 -4.35
N THR A 121 1.12 -6.43 -3.40
CA THR A 121 1.00 -4.97 -3.51
C THR A 121 1.76 -4.46 -4.72
N ILE A 122 3.03 -4.85 -4.86
CA ILE A 122 3.89 -4.43 -5.97
C ILE A 122 3.29 -4.83 -7.31
N GLN A 123 2.90 -6.09 -7.47
CA GLN A 123 2.29 -6.60 -8.71
C GLN A 123 0.97 -5.89 -9.02
N SER A 124 0.14 -5.64 -8.02
CA SER A 124 -1.14 -4.96 -8.20
C SER A 124 -0.96 -3.51 -8.65
N ILE A 125 0.00 -2.79 -8.06
CA ILE A 125 0.29 -1.40 -8.43
C ILE A 125 0.88 -1.33 -9.84
N LEU A 126 1.95 -2.10 -10.11
CA LEU A 126 2.59 -2.10 -11.43
C LEU A 126 1.63 -2.59 -12.52
N GLY A 127 0.85 -3.62 -12.24
CA GLY A 127 -0.15 -4.09 -13.19
C GLY A 127 -1.21 -3.04 -13.49
N GLN A 128 -1.65 -2.25 -12.50
CA GLN A 128 -2.62 -1.18 -12.73
C GLN A 128 -2.03 -0.07 -13.60
N VAL A 129 -0.76 0.25 -13.41
CA VAL A 129 -0.04 1.26 -14.18
C VAL A 129 0.16 0.81 -15.63
N PHE A 130 0.59 -0.43 -15.86
CA PHE A 130 0.97 -0.89 -17.20
C PHE A 130 -0.13 -1.64 -17.96
N PHE A 131 -1.02 -2.34 -17.26
CA PHE A 131 -1.99 -3.27 -17.86
C PHE A 131 -3.39 -3.19 -17.21
N PRO A 132 -4.01 -1.99 -17.12
CA PRO A 132 -5.27 -1.79 -16.39
C PRO A 132 -6.42 -2.67 -16.93
N ARG A 133 -6.61 -2.73 -18.25
CA ARG A 133 -7.68 -3.52 -18.88
C ARG A 133 -7.52 -5.03 -18.65
N LEU A 134 -6.28 -5.53 -18.64
CA LEU A 134 -6.01 -6.94 -18.36
C LEU A 134 -6.35 -7.26 -16.90
N LEU A 135 -5.94 -6.40 -15.98
CA LEU A 135 -6.30 -6.54 -14.57
C LEU A 135 -7.81 -6.51 -14.38
N ASP A 136 -8.53 -5.60 -15.02
CA ASP A 136 -10.00 -5.56 -14.91
C ASP A 136 -10.63 -6.91 -15.29
N ARG A 137 -10.21 -7.51 -16.40
CA ARG A 137 -10.68 -8.86 -16.81
C ARG A 137 -10.33 -9.94 -15.80
N LEU A 138 -9.13 -9.92 -15.23
CA LEU A 138 -8.72 -10.88 -14.20
C LEU A 138 -9.55 -10.73 -12.91
N MET A 139 -9.91 -9.50 -12.56
CA MET A 139 -10.58 -9.16 -11.31
C MET A 139 -12.06 -9.55 -11.32
N VAL A 140 -12.72 -9.55 -12.49
CA VAL A 140 -14.12 -10.02 -12.63
C VAL A 140 -14.30 -11.43 -12.06
N LYS A 141 -13.35 -12.35 -12.31
CA LYS A 141 -13.44 -13.74 -11.84
C LYS A 141 -12.72 -13.97 -10.52
N LYS A 142 -11.41 -13.67 -10.47
CA LYS A 142 -10.54 -14.07 -9.35
C LYS A 142 -10.73 -13.22 -8.10
N ALA A 143 -10.97 -11.91 -8.24
CA ALA A 143 -11.09 -11.04 -7.08
C ALA A 143 -12.46 -11.13 -6.42
N TRP A 144 -13.51 -11.39 -7.21
CA TRP A 144 -14.85 -11.66 -6.67
C TRP A 144 -14.81 -12.90 -5.78
N GLU A 145 -14.28 -14.02 -6.28
CA GLU A 145 -14.12 -15.26 -5.50
C GLU A 145 -13.14 -15.11 -4.33
N GLY A 146 -12.05 -14.35 -4.51
CA GLY A 146 -11.01 -14.18 -3.49
C GLY A 146 -11.37 -13.23 -2.33
N THR A 147 -12.40 -12.38 -2.49
CA THR A 147 -12.85 -11.45 -1.43
C THR A 147 -13.87 -12.10 -0.50
N VAL A 148 -14.49 -13.18 -0.96
CA VAL A 148 -15.51 -13.94 -0.26
C VAL A 148 -14.89 -15.23 0.29
N TYR A 149 -15.18 -15.56 1.54
CA TYR A 149 -14.78 -16.83 2.14
C TYR A 149 -15.88 -17.87 1.87
N ARG A 150 -15.51 -19.13 1.64
CA ARG A 150 -16.48 -20.20 1.29
C ARG A 150 -17.45 -20.54 2.43
N SER A 151 -17.17 -20.14 3.66
CA SER A 151 -18.03 -20.41 4.82
C SER A 151 -19.10 -19.33 5.02
N ALA A 152 -20.26 -19.76 5.54
CA ALA A 152 -21.32 -18.86 5.97
C ALA A 152 -20.83 -17.82 6.99
N LYS A 153 -21.40 -16.62 6.96
CA LYS A 153 -21.07 -15.56 7.91
C LYS A 153 -21.41 -16.00 9.34
N VAL A 154 -20.41 -16.01 10.23
CA VAL A 154 -20.65 -16.14 11.68
C VAL A 154 -21.32 -14.85 12.15
N VAL A 155 -22.60 -14.94 12.54
CA VAL A 155 -23.34 -13.81 13.10
C VAL A 155 -22.77 -13.49 14.48
N ARG A 156 -21.99 -12.41 14.56
CA ARG A 156 -21.55 -11.83 15.84
C ARG A 156 -22.47 -10.67 16.20
N PRO A 157 -22.84 -10.51 17.49
CA PRO A 157 -23.69 -9.41 17.92
C PRO A 157 -23.10 -8.07 17.49
N THR A 158 -23.93 -7.28 16.79
CA THR A 158 -23.59 -5.93 16.33
C THR A 158 -23.48 -4.98 17.51
N GLY A 159 -22.46 -4.10 17.52
CA GLY A 159 -22.41 -2.96 18.44
C GLY A 159 -21.32 -2.98 19.52
N ARG A 160 -20.11 -3.50 19.25
CA ARG A 160 -18.98 -3.23 20.18
C ARG A 160 -18.66 -1.71 20.17
N PRO A 161 -18.65 -1.04 21.34
CA PRO A 161 -18.35 0.38 21.40
C PRO A 161 -16.91 0.67 20.97
N VAL A 162 -16.68 1.81 20.31
CA VAL A 162 -15.35 2.27 19.86
C VAL A 162 -14.35 2.38 21.02
N HIS A 163 -14.85 2.63 22.23
CA HIS A 163 -14.07 2.74 23.48
C HIS A 163 -13.88 1.42 24.23
N ALA A 164 -14.54 0.34 23.82
CA ALA A 164 -14.12 -1.00 24.24
C ALA A 164 -12.81 -1.25 23.51
N GLY A 165 -11.71 -0.75 24.10
CA GLY A 165 -10.37 -0.86 23.54
C GLY A 165 -10.14 -2.28 23.05
N ALA A 166 -9.29 -2.41 22.04
CA ALA A 166 -8.83 -3.70 21.59
C ALA A 166 -8.23 -4.44 22.79
N ARG A 167 -9.05 -5.19 23.56
CA ARG A 167 -8.58 -6.41 24.19
C ARG A 167 -7.92 -7.10 23.02
N GLN A 168 -6.58 -7.13 23.07
CA GLN A 168 -5.79 -7.80 22.07
C GLN A 168 -6.51 -9.10 21.77
N SER A 169 -6.79 -9.36 20.51
CA SER A 169 -7.24 -10.68 20.12
C SER A 169 -6.04 -11.60 20.33
N SER A 170 -5.77 -11.94 21.60
CA SER A 170 -4.80 -12.94 22.05
C SER A 170 -5.31 -14.35 21.72
N GLY A 171 -6.52 -14.45 21.15
CA GLY A 171 -7.04 -15.67 20.55
C GLY A 171 -6.42 -15.95 19.18
N PRO A 172 -6.56 -17.20 18.69
CA PRO A 172 -6.06 -17.60 17.38
C PRO A 172 -6.53 -16.64 16.27
N ARG A 173 -5.60 -16.12 15.47
CA ARG A 173 -5.93 -15.25 14.35
C ARG A 173 -6.53 -16.10 13.21
N PRO A 174 -7.65 -15.67 12.60
CA PRO A 174 -8.48 -16.53 11.75
C PRO A 174 -7.80 -17.00 10.46
N PHE A 175 -6.71 -16.36 10.02
CA PHE A 175 -6.01 -16.70 8.78
C PHE A 175 -4.54 -17.08 9.02
N ASN A 176 -4.22 -17.69 10.18
CA ASN A 176 -2.85 -18.12 10.48
C ASN A 176 -2.32 -19.16 9.48
N ASP A 177 -3.19 -20.07 9.04
CA ASP A 177 -2.84 -21.08 8.04
C ASP A 177 -2.65 -20.42 6.67
N GLY A 178 -1.41 -20.39 6.18
CA GLY A 178 -1.03 -19.76 4.92
C GLY A 178 -0.62 -18.28 5.01
N ALA A 179 -0.67 -17.65 6.19
CA ALA A 179 -0.18 -16.28 6.35
C ALA A 179 1.36 -16.19 6.29
N ARG A 180 1.86 -15.31 5.43
CA ARG A 180 3.30 -15.07 5.26
C ARG A 180 3.84 -14.23 6.41
N ARG A 181 4.98 -14.65 6.98
CA ARG A 181 5.70 -13.94 8.06
C ARG A 181 6.75 -12.94 7.56
N LYS A 182 7.07 -12.97 6.26
CA LYS A 182 8.06 -12.09 5.63
C LYS A 182 7.45 -11.48 4.38
N ALA A 183 7.81 -10.23 4.10
CA ALA A 183 7.45 -9.54 2.87
C ALA A 183 8.65 -8.83 2.27
N VAL A 184 8.64 -8.69 0.94
CA VAL A 184 9.54 -7.79 0.24
C VAL A 184 8.96 -6.39 0.34
N THR A 185 9.79 -5.41 0.68
CA THR A 185 9.41 -3.99 0.70
C THR A 185 10.19 -3.23 -0.36
N ILE A 186 9.52 -2.41 -1.15
CA ILE A 186 10.19 -1.52 -2.11
C ILE A 186 9.65 -0.10 -1.97
N SER A 187 10.55 0.89 -2.09
CA SER A 187 10.14 2.29 -2.17
C SER A 187 9.55 2.59 -3.54
N ALA A 188 8.49 3.40 -3.60
CA ALA A 188 7.74 3.67 -4.83
C ALA A 188 8.55 4.40 -5.92
N ASP A 189 9.63 5.08 -5.55
CA ASP A 189 10.55 5.76 -6.46
C ASP A 189 11.56 4.81 -7.10
N LEU A 190 11.79 3.62 -6.53
CA LEU A 190 12.78 2.68 -7.02
C LEU A 190 12.51 2.23 -8.47
N PRO A 191 11.30 1.80 -8.87
CA PRO A 191 11.04 1.41 -10.25
C PRO A 191 11.31 2.53 -11.26
N GLY A 192 10.92 3.76 -10.94
CA GLY A 192 11.17 4.93 -11.78
C GLY A 192 12.66 5.24 -11.93
N LYS A 193 13.41 5.19 -10.82
CA LYS A 193 14.87 5.37 -10.81
C LYS A 193 15.60 4.30 -11.62
N VAL A 194 15.19 3.03 -11.49
CA VAL A 194 15.75 1.93 -12.28
C VAL A 194 15.46 2.13 -13.77
N ALA A 195 14.22 2.45 -14.13
CA ALA A 195 13.85 2.70 -15.53
C ALA A 195 14.65 3.87 -16.15
N ALA A 196 14.80 4.98 -15.42
CA ALA A 196 15.60 6.11 -15.85
C ALA A 196 17.08 5.73 -16.05
N GLY A 197 17.66 5.00 -15.09
CA GLY A 197 19.06 4.54 -15.17
C GLY A 197 19.30 3.61 -16.37
N VAL A 198 18.40 2.66 -16.63
CA VAL A 198 18.45 1.79 -17.81
C VAL A 198 18.33 2.61 -19.09
N GLY A 199 17.41 3.58 -19.14
CA GLY A 199 17.25 4.48 -20.29
C GLY A 199 18.53 5.25 -20.61
N VAL A 200 19.19 5.82 -19.60
CA VAL A 200 20.48 6.51 -19.76
C VAL A 200 21.56 5.56 -20.26
N ALA A 201 21.66 4.35 -19.70
CA ALA A 201 22.64 3.36 -20.13
C ALA A 201 22.45 2.95 -21.59
N VAL A 202 21.22 2.67 -22.01
CA VAL A 202 20.88 2.32 -23.40
C VAL A 202 21.19 3.47 -24.35
N ALA A 203 20.80 4.70 -24.00
CA ALA A 203 21.10 5.88 -24.81
C ALA A 203 22.62 6.09 -24.98
N THR A 204 23.38 5.91 -23.90
CA THR A 204 24.85 6.03 -23.92
C THR A 204 25.49 4.96 -24.79
N MET A 205 25.01 3.72 -24.74
CA MET A 205 25.49 2.63 -25.61
C MET A 205 25.16 2.88 -27.08
N ALA A 206 23.94 3.38 -27.38
CA ALA A 206 23.54 3.72 -28.74
C ALA A 206 24.40 4.87 -29.31
N LEU A 207 24.63 5.93 -28.53
CA LEU A 207 25.54 7.04 -28.89
C LEU A 207 26.97 6.52 -29.14
N ARG A 208 27.52 5.69 -28.25
CA ARG A 208 28.85 5.09 -28.44
C ARG A 208 28.92 4.23 -29.70
N ALA A 209 27.89 3.46 -30.01
CA ALA A 209 27.82 2.65 -31.23
C ALA A 209 27.79 3.51 -32.50
N LEU A 210 27.05 4.63 -32.48
CA LEU A 210 27.00 5.61 -33.58
C LEU A 210 28.37 6.25 -33.83
N PHE A 211 29.06 6.71 -32.78
CA PHE A 211 30.40 7.30 -32.92
C PHE A 211 31.47 6.29 -33.38
N ARG A 212 31.41 5.03 -32.90
CA ARG A 212 32.30 3.95 -33.38
C ARG A 212 32.09 3.61 -34.86
N ARG A 213 30.87 3.76 -35.37
CA ARG A 213 30.52 3.49 -36.78
C ARG A 213 30.96 4.63 -37.70
N SER A 214 30.96 5.87 -37.20
CA SER A 214 31.49 7.05 -37.90
C SER A 214 33.02 7.00 -38.05
N GLY A 215 33.75 6.54 -37.02
CA GLY A 215 35.22 6.44 -37.06
C GLY A 215 35.80 5.31 -37.92
N LYS A 216 34.98 4.36 -38.39
CA LYS A 216 35.41 3.25 -39.28
C LYS A 216 35.23 3.53 -40.78
N ARG A 217 34.76 4.73 -41.15
CA ARG A 217 34.55 5.16 -42.56
C ARG A 217 35.65 6.07 -43.11
N ARG A 218 36.80 6.13 -42.46
CA ARG A 218 38.06 6.71 -42.98
C ARG A 218 39.07 5.59 -43.10
#